data_AF-A0AAJ5X487-F1
#
_entry.id   AF-A0AAJ5X487-F1
#
_cell.length_a   1.000
_cell.length_b   1.000
_cell.length_c   1.000
_cell.angle_alpha   90.00
_cell.angle_beta   90.00
_cell.angle_gamma   90.00
#
_symmetry.space_group_name_H-M   'P 1'
#
loop_
_entity.id
_entity.type
_entity.pdbx_description
1 polymer ?
#
loop_
_entity_poly.entity_id
_entity_poly.type
_entity_poly.pdbx_seq_one_letter_code
_entity_poly.pdbx_strand_id
1 'polypeptide(L)'
;MTASTGERARLIGAMDEYLAALVDRAPGRLRLAPHLRSTEDTQELPLGCGIWRTIRGLKGTSHYFVDEATGEVEYWDVMDEMGGEAILSIRLKIEGTTIAEGETIVTRVGAFFKPEALAEDPGDFHRVIEPEQRRGREELIEVVNLYFDAIELSQGDIVPVNDDCRRLVNGVVDSLDDPDQLIPGEEHRALTVSEQITAGHYAYIEALRARRFPIVDEERGLAVCHLVFDHPGDLKRAAGDIPIKWPGSMVFTEVFKIVDGRIEEIWALGTAPLPFGSGSGW
;
A
#
# COMPACT_ATOMS: atom_id res chain seq x y z
N MET A 1 -0.79 29.90 12.79
CA MET A 1 -0.86 28.68 11.95
C MET A 1 0.45 27.92 12.09
N THR A 2 0.58 27.13 13.16
CA THR A 2 1.78 26.34 13.51
C THR A 2 1.39 24.97 14.09
N ALA A 3 0.18 24.50 13.77
CA ALA A 3 -0.41 23.29 14.35
C ALA A 3 -0.10 22.01 13.56
N SER A 4 0.19 22.09 12.25
CA SER A 4 0.33 20.89 11.39
C SER A 4 1.58 20.07 11.71
N THR A 5 2.73 20.72 11.91
CA THR A 5 3.98 20.00 12.23
C THR A 5 3.90 19.23 13.55
N GLY A 6 3.08 19.69 14.50
CA GLY A 6 2.90 19.05 15.80
C GLY A 6 2.05 17.78 15.74
N GLU A 7 0.96 17.81 14.96
CA GLU A 7 0.06 16.65 14.85
C GLU A 7 0.72 15.50 14.10
N ARG A 8 1.40 15.80 12.98
CA ARG A 8 2.15 14.78 12.24
C ARG A 8 3.17 14.07 13.14
N ALA A 9 3.98 14.83 13.86
CA ALA A 9 4.99 14.29 14.76
C ALA A 9 4.38 13.44 15.89
N ARG A 10 3.21 13.84 16.39
CA ARG A 10 2.46 13.10 17.41
C ARG A 10 1.97 11.75 16.88
N LEU A 11 1.41 11.71 15.66
CA LEU A 11 0.93 10.47 15.03
C LEU A 11 2.10 9.52 14.72
N ILE A 12 3.21 10.04 14.19
CA ILE A 12 4.44 9.26 13.99
C ILE A 12 4.95 8.69 15.32
N GLY A 13 5.00 9.50 16.39
CA GLY A 13 5.40 9.02 17.71
C GLY A 13 4.50 7.92 18.27
N ALA A 14 3.19 7.97 18.01
CA ALA A 14 2.26 6.90 18.39
C ALA A 14 2.52 5.59 17.61
N MET A 15 2.84 5.70 16.32
CA MET A 15 3.29 4.56 15.52
C MET A 15 4.60 3.99 16.05
N ASP A 16 5.57 4.82 16.40
CA ASP A 16 6.86 4.38 16.95
C ASP A 16 6.68 3.61 18.28
N GLU A 17 5.80 4.10 19.16
CA GLU A 17 5.43 3.40 20.39
C GLU A 17 4.77 2.03 20.10
N TYR A 18 3.92 1.95 19.08
CA TYR A 18 3.32 0.70 18.62
C TYR A 18 4.36 -0.29 18.10
N LEU A 19 5.25 0.16 17.21
CA LEU A 19 6.31 -0.66 16.62
C LEU A 19 7.28 -1.18 17.69
N ALA A 20 7.66 -0.34 18.66
CA ALA A 20 8.48 -0.76 19.79
C ALA A 20 7.77 -1.84 20.63
N ALA A 21 6.48 -1.67 20.93
CA ALA A 21 5.71 -2.68 21.64
C ALA A 21 5.55 -3.97 20.84
N LEU A 22 5.41 -3.89 19.51
CA LEU A 22 5.30 -5.02 18.59
C LEU A 22 6.57 -5.86 18.60
N VAL A 23 7.74 -5.24 18.43
CA VAL A 23 9.04 -5.92 18.47
C VAL A 23 9.31 -6.54 19.85
N ASP A 24 8.96 -5.83 20.93
CA ASP A 24 9.06 -6.35 22.30
C ASP A 24 7.96 -7.37 22.66
N ARG A 25 7.02 -7.63 21.73
CA ARG A 25 5.88 -8.55 21.89
C ARG A 25 5.03 -8.24 23.13
N ALA A 26 4.88 -6.95 23.42
CA ALA A 26 4.35 -6.43 24.67
C ALA A 26 3.13 -5.51 24.45
N PRO A 27 2.00 -6.02 23.91
CA PRO A 27 0.84 -5.19 23.57
C PRO A 27 0.22 -4.48 24.79
N GLY A 28 0.39 -5.02 26.00
CA GLY A 28 -0.09 -4.41 27.24
C GLY A 28 0.58 -3.08 27.62
N ARG A 29 1.63 -2.67 26.91
CA ARG A 29 2.26 -1.34 27.07
C ARG A 29 1.48 -0.23 26.37
N LEU A 30 0.62 -0.57 25.42
CA LEU A 30 -0.09 0.39 24.59
C LEU A 30 -1.31 0.97 25.29
N ARG A 31 -1.61 2.22 24.97
CA ARG A 31 -2.86 2.87 25.36
C ARG A 31 -3.89 2.61 24.28
N LEU A 32 -4.83 1.71 24.57
CA LEU A 32 -5.82 1.23 23.61
C LEU A 32 -7.19 1.82 23.94
N ALA A 33 -7.95 2.17 22.91
CA ALA A 33 -9.34 2.58 23.08
C ALA A 33 -10.18 1.38 23.56
N PRO A 34 -11.24 1.58 24.36
CA PRO A 34 -12.11 0.49 24.79
C PRO A 34 -12.78 -0.29 23.65
N HIS A 35 -12.86 0.33 22.47
CA HIS A 35 -13.46 -0.22 21.26
C HIS A 35 -12.41 -0.57 20.19
N LEU A 36 -11.15 -0.82 20.59
CA LEU A 36 -10.08 -1.20 19.67
C LEU A 36 -10.54 -2.32 18.72
N ARG A 37 -10.36 -2.08 17.41
CA ARG A 37 -10.44 -3.11 16.37
C ARG A 37 -9.07 -3.33 15.76
N SER A 38 -8.65 -4.59 15.61
CA SER A 38 -7.35 -4.93 15.04
C SER A 38 -7.46 -6.06 14.03
N THR A 39 -6.77 -5.95 12.89
CA THR A 39 -6.78 -6.93 11.81
C THR A 39 -5.35 -7.26 11.34
N GLU A 40 -5.14 -8.50 10.91
CA GLU A 40 -3.95 -8.96 10.19
C GLU A 40 -4.42 -9.75 8.97
N ASP A 41 -3.99 -9.36 7.77
CA ASP A 41 -4.35 -10.01 6.50
C ASP A 41 -5.86 -10.29 6.41
N THR A 42 -6.67 -9.26 6.69
CA THR A 42 -8.16 -9.25 6.70
C THR A 42 -8.84 -9.93 7.89
N GLN A 43 -8.11 -10.68 8.70
CA GLN A 43 -8.66 -11.39 9.85
C GLN A 43 -8.63 -10.48 11.08
N GLU A 44 -9.79 -10.28 11.72
CA GLU A 44 -9.85 -9.61 13.02
C GLU A 44 -9.15 -10.47 14.08
N LEU A 45 -8.13 -9.90 14.73
CA LEU A 45 -7.27 -10.56 15.70
C LEU A 45 -6.94 -9.61 16.87
N PRO A 46 -6.95 -10.10 18.12
CA PRO A 46 -6.42 -9.33 19.25
C PRO A 46 -4.92 -9.04 19.09
N LEU A 47 -4.47 -7.89 19.58
CA LEU A 47 -3.03 -7.62 19.71
C LEU A 47 -2.35 -8.70 20.58
N GLY A 48 -1.14 -9.11 20.19
CA GLY A 48 -0.44 -10.26 20.80
C GLY A 48 -0.66 -11.61 20.09
N CYS A 49 -1.50 -11.62 19.04
CA CYS A 49 -1.64 -12.73 18.09
C CYS A 49 -0.89 -12.43 16.78
N GLY A 50 -0.82 -13.42 15.88
CA GLY A 50 -0.22 -13.25 14.55
C GLY A 50 1.24 -12.80 14.63
N ILE A 51 1.60 -11.75 13.89
CA ILE A 51 2.98 -11.24 13.81
C ILE A 51 3.57 -10.84 15.16
N TRP A 52 2.74 -10.48 16.14
CA TRP A 52 3.21 -10.19 17.51
C TRP A 52 3.98 -11.35 18.16
N ARG A 53 3.79 -12.59 17.67
CA ARG A 53 4.45 -13.78 18.20
C ARG A 53 5.70 -14.19 17.39
N THR A 54 5.85 -13.67 16.18
CA THR A 54 6.84 -14.14 15.21
C THR A 54 7.86 -13.06 14.85
N ILE A 55 7.48 -11.78 14.89
CA ILE A 55 8.39 -10.66 14.64
C ILE A 55 9.58 -10.69 15.61
N ARG A 56 10.78 -10.39 15.08
CA ARG A 56 12.04 -10.30 15.83
C ARG A 56 12.70 -8.93 15.70
N GLY A 57 12.39 -8.19 14.64
CA GLY A 57 12.91 -6.84 14.43
C GLY A 57 12.40 -6.23 13.14
N LEU A 58 12.69 -4.94 12.97
CA LEU A 58 12.45 -4.15 11.77
C LEU A 58 13.79 -3.80 11.15
N LYS A 59 13.88 -3.73 9.82
CA LYS A 59 15.12 -3.36 9.13
C LYS A 59 15.40 -1.86 9.19
N GLY A 60 14.37 -1.03 9.42
CA GLY A 60 14.51 0.41 9.60
C GLY A 60 14.49 1.19 8.29
N THR A 61 14.01 0.60 7.19
CA THR A 61 13.74 1.35 5.94
C THR A 61 12.29 1.76 5.96
N SER A 62 12.02 2.86 6.66
CA SER A 62 10.69 3.20 7.12
C SER A 62 10.04 4.28 6.27
N HIS A 63 8.83 4.01 5.78
CA HIS A 63 7.97 5.03 5.17
C HIS A 63 6.77 5.29 6.07
N TYR A 64 6.60 6.56 6.48
CA TYR A 64 5.44 7.02 7.23
C TYR A 64 4.52 7.84 6.32
N PHE A 65 3.25 7.47 6.30
CA PHE A 65 2.17 8.22 5.65
C PHE A 65 1.20 8.68 6.72
N VAL A 66 0.78 9.95 6.70
CA VAL A 66 0.05 10.55 7.81
C VAL A 66 -1.10 11.40 7.29
N ASP A 67 -2.29 11.19 7.84
CA ASP A 67 -3.45 12.07 7.67
C ASP A 67 -3.78 12.73 9.00
N GLU A 68 -3.34 13.98 9.14
CA GLU A 68 -3.56 14.80 10.34
C GLU A 68 -5.05 15.12 10.56
N ALA A 69 -5.88 15.12 9.52
CA ALA A 69 -7.29 15.48 9.63
C ALA A 69 -8.11 14.34 10.22
N THR A 70 -7.72 13.09 9.95
CA THR A 70 -8.43 11.88 10.40
C THR A 70 -7.74 11.18 11.57
N GLY A 71 -6.53 11.62 11.93
CA GLY A 71 -5.74 11.02 13.02
C GLY A 71 -5.19 9.66 12.64
N GLU A 72 -4.86 9.45 11.37
CA GLU A 72 -4.40 8.16 10.85
C GLU A 72 -2.92 8.23 10.45
N VAL A 73 -2.22 7.12 10.67
CA VAL A 73 -0.81 6.96 10.31
C VAL A 73 -0.58 5.54 9.80
N GLU A 74 0.15 5.43 8.70
CA GLU A 74 0.55 4.17 8.12
C GLU A 74 2.07 4.09 8.01
N TYR A 75 2.60 2.89 8.24
CA TYR A 75 4.01 2.59 8.30
C TYR A 75 4.33 1.38 7.44
N TRP A 76 5.30 1.53 6.53
CA TRP A 76 5.82 0.44 5.71
C TRP A 76 7.29 0.18 6.02
N ASP A 77 7.68 -1.10 6.15
CA ASP A 77 9.07 -1.56 6.28
C ASP A 77 9.19 -3.05 5.93
N VAL A 78 10.41 -3.56 5.97
CA VAL A 78 10.74 -4.98 6.01
C VAL A 78 11.01 -5.40 7.45
N MET A 79 10.42 -6.53 7.86
CA MET A 79 10.65 -7.12 9.17
C MET A 79 11.46 -8.43 9.08
N ASP A 80 12.20 -8.73 10.16
CA ASP A 80 12.64 -10.10 10.46
C ASP A 80 11.49 -10.82 11.17
N GLU A 81 10.94 -11.83 10.50
CA GLU A 81 9.97 -12.76 11.05
C GLU A 81 10.58 -14.16 11.17
N MET A 82 10.95 -14.53 12.40
CA MET A 82 11.52 -15.84 12.73
C MET A 82 12.79 -16.23 11.94
N GLY A 83 13.57 -15.27 11.45
CA GLY A 83 14.78 -15.48 10.66
C GLY A 83 14.54 -15.45 9.15
N GLY A 84 13.30 -15.25 8.71
CA GLY A 84 12.94 -14.90 7.33
C GLY A 84 12.55 -13.44 7.22
N GLU A 85 12.56 -12.91 6.01
CA GLU A 85 12.11 -11.54 5.75
C GLU A 85 10.64 -11.53 5.36
N ALA A 86 9.94 -10.47 5.74
CA ALA A 86 8.59 -10.18 5.30
C ALA A 86 8.43 -8.66 5.12
N ILE A 87 7.63 -8.26 4.15
CA ILE A 87 7.24 -6.87 3.95
C ILE A 87 5.97 -6.61 4.76
N LEU A 88 5.93 -5.46 5.44
CA LEU A 88 4.94 -5.12 6.44
C LEU A 88 4.35 -3.75 6.12
N SER A 89 3.02 -3.65 6.10
CA SER A 89 2.30 -2.40 6.31
C SER A 89 1.50 -2.48 7.61
N ILE A 90 1.55 -1.40 8.40
CA ILE A 90 0.70 -1.21 9.58
C ILE A 90 0.03 0.16 9.47
N ARG A 91 -1.30 0.19 9.50
CA ARG A 91 -2.11 1.41 9.62
C ARG A 91 -2.73 1.48 11.01
N LEU A 92 -2.61 2.63 11.66
CA LEU A 92 -3.22 2.93 12.95
C LEU A 92 -4.17 4.13 12.85
N LYS A 93 -5.29 4.06 13.58
CA LYS A 93 -6.13 5.23 13.89
C LYS A 93 -5.93 5.64 15.33
N ILE A 94 -5.62 6.91 15.56
CA ILE A 94 -5.35 7.49 16.87
C ILE A 94 -6.49 8.43 17.27
N GLU A 95 -7.17 8.11 18.37
CA GLU A 95 -8.18 8.96 18.99
C GLU A 95 -7.63 9.55 20.28
N GLY A 96 -7.39 10.86 20.30
CA GLY A 96 -6.72 11.50 21.43
C GLY A 96 -5.35 10.87 21.69
N THR A 97 -5.17 10.17 22.81
CA THR A 97 -3.91 9.47 23.14
C THR A 97 -4.04 7.95 23.11
N THR A 98 -5.08 7.42 22.47
CA THR A 98 -5.35 5.98 22.40
C THR A 98 -5.40 5.48 20.96
N ILE A 99 -4.94 4.27 20.74
CA ILE A 99 -5.08 3.55 19.46
C ILE A 99 -6.48 2.95 19.41
N ALA A 100 -7.27 3.33 18.42
CA ALA A 100 -8.64 2.86 18.21
C ALA A 100 -8.73 1.79 17.10
N GLU A 101 -7.82 1.82 16.13
CA GLU A 101 -7.78 0.85 15.04
C GLU A 101 -6.34 0.43 14.75
N GLY A 102 -6.15 -0.85 14.40
CA GLY A 102 -4.92 -1.40 13.85
C GLY A 102 -5.21 -2.30 12.65
N GLU A 103 -4.49 -2.11 11.57
CA GLU A 103 -4.64 -2.90 10.35
C GLU A 103 -3.26 -3.26 9.82
N THR A 104 -2.99 -4.56 9.74
CA THR A 104 -1.69 -5.09 9.35
C THR A 104 -1.84 -5.89 8.07
N ILE A 105 -0.99 -5.61 7.08
CA ILE A 105 -0.85 -6.38 5.85
C ILE A 105 0.57 -6.92 5.80
N VAL A 106 0.72 -8.23 5.55
CA VAL A 106 2.02 -8.90 5.56
C VAL A 106 2.25 -9.69 4.29
N THR A 107 3.34 -9.38 3.60
CA THR A 107 3.80 -10.13 2.42
C THR A 107 5.02 -10.95 2.79
N ARG A 108 4.93 -12.27 2.65
CA ARG A 108 6.03 -13.21 2.98
C ARG A 108 6.64 -13.89 1.77
N VAL A 109 5.85 -14.04 0.71
CA VAL A 109 6.18 -14.80 -0.51
C VAL A 109 5.31 -14.30 -1.66
N GLY A 110 5.74 -14.55 -2.89
CA GLY A 110 4.99 -14.26 -4.10
C GLY A 110 5.90 -13.99 -5.28
N ALA A 111 5.33 -13.91 -6.48
CA ALA A 111 6.07 -13.57 -7.70
C ALA A 111 6.73 -12.17 -7.62
N PHE A 112 6.15 -11.27 -6.82
CA PHE A 112 6.63 -9.90 -6.64
C PHE A 112 7.35 -9.68 -5.30
N PHE A 113 7.90 -10.71 -4.65
CA PHE A 113 8.51 -10.55 -3.32
C PHE A 113 10.01 -10.22 -3.39
N LYS A 114 10.35 -8.92 -3.27
CA LYS A 114 11.73 -8.39 -3.25
C LYS A 114 11.95 -7.42 -2.06
N PRO A 115 11.96 -7.92 -0.81
CA PRO A 115 12.08 -7.07 0.38
C PRO A 115 13.33 -6.19 0.38
N GLU A 116 14.46 -6.68 -0.14
CA GLU A 116 15.71 -5.93 -0.22
C GLU A 116 15.61 -4.65 -1.07
N ALA A 117 14.86 -4.69 -2.17
CA ALA A 117 14.72 -3.56 -3.07
C ALA A 117 13.83 -2.46 -2.47
N LEU A 118 12.76 -2.86 -1.74
CA LEU A 118 11.97 -1.91 -0.95
C LEU A 118 12.81 -1.23 0.14
N ALA A 119 13.76 -1.96 0.73
CA ALA A 119 14.64 -1.45 1.77
C ALA A 119 15.73 -0.47 1.27
N GLU A 120 15.97 -0.40 -0.04
CA GLU A 120 17.02 0.46 -0.62
C GLU A 120 16.46 1.69 -1.34
N ASP A 121 15.19 1.68 -1.72
CA ASP A 121 14.54 2.81 -2.40
C ASP A 121 13.97 3.79 -1.36
N PRO A 122 14.42 5.06 -1.34
CA PRO A 122 13.85 6.06 -0.42
C PRO A 122 12.47 6.58 -0.88
N GLY A 123 12.10 6.37 -2.16
CA GLY A 123 10.93 6.97 -2.80
C GLY A 123 10.93 8.51 -2.76
N ASP A 124 9.91 9.14 -3.35
CA ASP A 124 9.72 10.60 -3.29
C ASP A 124 8.48 11.03 -2.46
N PHE A 125 7.88 10.09 -1.73
CA PHE A 125 6.64 10.35 -0.98
C PHE A 125 6.81 11.42 0.10
N HIS A 126 7.98 11.51 0.74
CA HIS A 126 8.22 12.43 1.86
C HIS A 126 8.39 13.90 1.46
N ARG A 127 8.60 14.17 0.17
CA ARG A 127 8.72 15.52 -0.39
C ARG A 127 7.44 16.32 -0.20
N VAL A 128 7.52 17.45 0.49
CA VAL A 128 6.45 18.46 0.50
C VAL A 128 6.43 19.13 -0.88
N ILE A 129 5.24 19.19 -1.49
CA ILE A 129 5.09 19.79 -2.83
C ILE A 129 4.69 21.26 -2.74
N GLU A 130 4.96 22.02 -3.79
CA GLU A 130 4.66 23.45 -3.83
C GLU A 130 3.14 23.69 -3.73
N PRO A 131 2.67 24.75 -3.04
CA PRO A 131 1.25 25.00 -2.81
C PRO A 131 0.39 24.97 -4.08
N GLU A 132 0.90 25.45 -5.21
CA GLU A 132 0.20 25.51 -6.49
C GLU A 132 0.05 24.13 -7.15
N GLN A 133 0.92 23.18 -6.80
CA GLN A 133 0.88 21.80 -7.29
C GLN A 133 -0.01 20.90 -6.44
N ARG A 134 -0.40 21.34 -5.24
CA ARG A 134 -1.28 20.58 -4.34
C ARG A 134 -2.68 20.51 -4.89
N ARG A 135 -3.33 19.39 -4.63
CA ARG A 135 -4.76 19.18 -4.86
C ARG A 135 -5.46 18.87 -3.55
N GLY A 136 -6.75 19.18 -3.52
CA GLY A 136 -7.58 18.89 -2.35
C GLY A 136 -7.81 17.38 -2.20
N ARG A 137 -8.16 16.95 -0.99
CA ARG A 137 -8.43 15.55 -0.64
C ARG A 137 -9.36 14.84 -1.62
N GLU A 138 -10.46 15.47 -2.02
CA GLU A 138 -11.45 14.88 -2.93
C GLU A 138 -10.85 14.59 -4.31
N GLU A 139 -10.03 15.51 -4.84
CA GLU A 139 -9.37 15.35 -6.13
C GLU A 139 -8.26 14.29 -6.07
N LEU A 140 -7.50 14.20 -4.98
CA LEU A 140 -6.53 13.12 -4.77
C LEU A 140 -7.22 11.75 -4.79
N ILE A 141 -8.37 11.63 -4.13
CA ILE A 141 -9.18 10.41 -4.12
C ILE A 141 -9.74 10.10 -5.51
N GLU A 142 -10.22 11.11 -6.25
CA GLU A 142 -10.75 10.97 -7.60
C GLU A 142 -9.68 10.44 -8.57
N VAL A 143 -8.48 11.04 -8.55
CA VAL A 143 -7.34 10.62 -9.37
C VAL A 143 -7.00 9.14 -9.15
N VAL A 144 -6.95 8.69 -7.89
CA VAL A 144 -6.66 7.27 -7.58
C VAL A 144 -7.80 6.35 -8.00
N ASN A 145 -9.06 6.78 -7.86
CA ASN A 145 -10.18 5.97 -8.35
C ASN A 145 -10.19 5.85 -9.88
N LEU A 146 -9.84 6.90 -10.62
CA LEU A 146 -9.69 6.84 -12.08
C LEU A 146 -8.60 5.84 -12.48
N TYR A 147 -7.49 5.76 -11.74
CA TYR A 147 -6.46 4.74 -11.95
C TYR A 147 -7.01 3.32 -11.81
N PHE A 148 -7.78 3.03 -10.76
CA PHE A 148 -8.36 1.71 -10.57
C PHE A 148 -9.49 1.40 -11.58
N ASP A 149 -10.31 2.38 -11.94
CA ASP A 149 -11.34 2.24 -12.97
C ASP A 149 -10.72 1.95 -14.34
N ALA A 150 -9.61 2.62 -14.66
CA ALA A 150 -8.84 2.37 -15.86
C ALA A 150 -8.33 0.92 -15.94
N ILE A 151 -7.90 0.33 -14.83
CA ILE A 151 -7.51 -1.09 -14.77
C ILE A 151 -8.70 -2.00 -15.12
N GLU A 152 -9.87 -1.79 -14.49
CA GLU A 152 -11.06 -2.61 -14.73
C GLU A 152 -11.58 -2.52 -16.16
N LEU A 153 -11.46 -1.33 -16.76
CA LEU A 153 -11.88 -1.01 -18.11
C LEU A 153 -10.80 -1.28 -19.17
N SER A 154 -9.55 -1.51 -18.75
CA SER A 154 -8.37 -1.55 -19.62
C SER A 154 -8.23 -0.30 -20.50
N GLN A 155 -8.44 0.88 -19.90
CA GLN A 155 -8.39 2.19 -20.56
C GLN A 155 -7.33 3.07 -19.90
N GLY A 156 -6.07 2.94 -20.31
CA GLY A 156 -4.99 3.70 -19.67
C GLY A 156 -5.03 5.21 -19.99
N ASP A 157 -5.75 5.62 -21.03
CA ASP A 157 -5.85 7.01 -21.50
C ASP A 157 -6.67 7.92 -20.58
N ILE A 158 -7.51 7.33 -19.71
CA ILE A 158 -8.28 8.10 -18.72
C ILE A 158 -7.49 8.39 -17.44
N VAL A 159 -6.32 7.77 -17.25
CA VAL A 159 -5.52 7.93 -16.04
C VAL A 159 -4.73 9.24 -16.11
N PRO A 160 -4.88 10.16 -15.15
CA PRO A 160 -4.01 11.32 -15.04
C PRO A 160 -2.67 10.87 -14.42
N VAL A 161 -1.83 10.23 -15.21
CA VAL A 161 -0.50 9.73 -14.82
C VAL A 161 0.57 10.39 -15.69
N ASN A 162 1.77 10.56 -15.14
CA ASN A 162 2.93 11.00 -15.91
C ASN A 162 3.58 9.81 -16.63
N ASP A 163 4.17 10.08 -17.79
CA ASP A 163 4.84 9.04 -18.59
C ASP A 163 6.05 8.44 -17.88
N ASP A 164 6.66 9.18 -16.94
CA ASP A 164 7.79 8.73 -16.10
C ASP A 164 7.36 8.15 -14.74
N CYS A 165 6.05 7.92 -14.54
CA CYS A 165 5.53 7.33 -13.31
C CYS A 165 6.05 5.90 -13.10
N ARG A 166 6.86 5.73 -12.07
CA ARG A 166 7.34 4.42 -11.61
C ARG A 166 6.31 3.76 -10.71
N ARG A 167 6.04 2.48 -10.99
CA ARG A 167 5.21 1.60 -10.18
C ARG A 167 6.09 0.54 -9.53
N LEU A 168 5.98 0.37 -8.21
CA LEU A 168 6.64 -0.71 -7.47
C LEU A 168 5.60 -1.59 -6.78
N VAL A 169 5.79 -2.91 -6.82
CA VAL A 169 4.94 -3.90 -6.13
C VAL A 169 5.81 -4.78 -5.26
N ASN A 170 5.61 -4.72 -3.93
CA ASN A 170 6.34 -5.55 -2.96
C ASN A 170 7.88 -5.51 -3.20
N GLY A 171 8.40 -4.36 -3.62
CA GLY A 171 9.82 -4.10 -3.93
C GLY A 171 10.25 -4.39 -5.37
N VAL A 172 9.38 -4.95 -6.22
CA VAL A 172 9.66 -5.16 -7.65
C VAL A 172 9.22 -3.94 -8.46
N VAL A 173 10.09 -3.43 -9.34
CA VAL A 173 9.73 -2.38 -10.31
C VAL A 173 8.77 -2.97 -11.36
N ASP A 174 7.53 -2.51 -11.38
CA ASP A 174 6.45 -3.04 -12.23
C ASP A 174 6.15 -2.13 -13.43
N SER A 175 6.71 -0.91 -13.49
CA SER A 175 6.68 -0.06 -14.69
C SER A 175 8.02 0.62 -14.90
N LEU A 176 8.35 0.89 -16.18
CA LEU A 176 9.59 1.54 -16.58
C LEU A 176 10.85 0.83 -16.04
N ASP A 177 10.80 -0.51 -15.90
CA ASP A 177 11.97 -1.30 -15.54
C ASP A 177 12.96 -1.37 -16.71
N ASP A 178 14.24 -1.62 -16.41
CA ASP A 178 15.29 -1.72 -17.42
C ASP A 178 15.04 -2.94 -18.33
N PRO A 179 14.75 -2.74 -19.63
CA PRO A 179 14.47 -3.83 -20.56
C PRO A 179 15.61 -4.84 -20.68
N ASP A 180 16.86 -4.42 -20.43
CA ASP A 180 18.03 -5.29 -20.47
C ASP A 180 18.14 -6.22 -19.25
N GLN A 181 17.40 -5.94 -18.17
CA GLN A 181 17.34 -6.75 -16.95
C GLN A 181 16.10 -7.66 -16.89
N LEU A 182 15.14 -7.50 -17.81
CA LEU A 182 13.92 -8.28 -17.84
C LEU A 182 14.17 -9.71 -18.33
N ILE A 183 13.50 -10.66 -17.69
CA ILE A 183 13.49 -12.06 -18.13
C ILE A 183 12.32 -12.31 -19.11
N PRO A 184 12.39 -13.34 -19.97
CA PRO A 184 11.32 -13.63 -20.92
C PRO A 184 9.95 -13.81 -20.24
N GLY A 185 8.93 -13.11 -20.74
CA GLY A 185 7.56 -13.09 -20.18
C GLY A 185 7.26 -11.89 -19.27
N GLU A 186 8.26 -11.07 -18.94
CA GLU A 186 8.13 -9.88 -18.08
C GLU A 186 8.25 -8.56 -18.85
N GLU A 187 8.24 -8.60 -20.18
CA GLU A 187 8.51 -7.44 -21.06
C GLU A 187 7.52 -6.28 -20.84
N HIS A 188 6.33 -6.58 -20.33
CA HIS A 188 5.32 -5.58 -19.97
C HIS A 188 5.81 -4.58 -18.91
N ARG A 189 6.73 -4.97 -18.03
CA ARG A 189 7.28 -4.12 -16.96
C ARG A 189 8.15 -2.97 -17.49
N ALA A 190 8.60 -3.03 -18.74
CA ALA A 190 9.30 -1.92 -19.41
C ALA A 190 8.35 -0.79 -19.86
N LEU A 191 7.04 -1.06 -19.93
CA LEU A 191 6.05 -0.11 -20.42
C LEU A 191 5.66 0.91 -19.34
N THR A 192 5.15 2.07 -19.77
CA THR A 192 4.52 3.04 -18.88
C THR A 192 3.28 2.45 -18.20
N VAL A 193 2.84 3.03 -17.08
CA VAL A 193 1.61 2.60 -16.38
C VAL A 193 0.39 2.64 -17.32
N SER A 194 0.23 3.70 -18.10
CA SER A 194 -0.89 3.87 -19.03
C SER A 194 -0.85 2.84 -20.17
N GLU A 195 0.32 2.56 -20.73
CA GLU A 195 0.48 1.53 -21.77
C GLU A 195 0.17 0.13 -21.23
N GLN A 196 0.59 -0.19 -20.00
CA GLN A 196 0.29 -1.49 -19.40
C GLN A 196 -1.20 -1.73 -19.22
N ILE A 197 -1.91 -0.71 -18.71
CA ILE A 197 -3.37 -0.74 -18.55
C ILE A 197 -4.05 -0.90 -19.92
N THR A 198 -3.66 -0.08 -20.90
CA THR A 198 -4.26 -0.07 -22.25
C THR A 198 -4.03 -1.39 -22.99
N ALA A 199 -2.85 -2.00 -22.81
CA ALA A 199 -2.54 -3.30 -23.39
C ALA A 199 -3.28 -4.46 -22.71
N GLY A 200 -3.97 -4.22 -21.58
CA GLY A 200 -4.73 -5.23 -20.87
C GLY A 200 -3.87 -6.15 -20.01
N HIS A 201 -2.66 -5.71 -19.61
CA HIS A 201 -1.77 -6.51 -18.75
C HIS A 201 -2.37 -6.75 -17.36
N TYR A 202 -3.26 -5.88 -16.89
CA TYR A 202 -3.97 -6.04 -15.62
C TYR A 202 -5.39 -6.62 -15.76
N ALA A 203 -5.84 -6.95 -16.98
CA ALA A 203 -7.22 -7.37 -17.22
C ALA A 203 -7.56 -8.78 -16.68
N TYR A 204 -6.58 -9.46 -16.06
CA TYR A 204 -6.79 -10.65 -15.23
C TYR A 204 -7.39 -10.34 -13.85
N ILE A 205 -7.47 -9.06 -13.47
CA ILE A 205 -8.22 -8.58 -12.30
C ILE A 205 -9.68 -8.41 -12.72
N GLU A 206 -10.61 -9.05 -12.00
CA GLU A 206 -12.04 -8.91 -12.26
C GLU A 206 -12.59 -7.62 -11.66
N ALA A 207 -12.27 -7.39 -10.39
CA ALA A 207 -12.76 -6.28 -9.60
C ALA A 207 -11.71 -5.79 -8.61
N LEU A 208 -11.65 -4.47 -8.44
CA LEU A 208 -10.89 -3.75 -7.42
C LEU A 208 -11.88 -3.14 -6.43
N ARG A 209 -12.31 -3.95 -5.47
CA ARG A 209 -13.40 -3.61 -4.54
C ARG A 209 -12.88 -3.10 -3.19
N ALA A 210 -13.82 -2.60 -2.39
CA ALA A 210 -13.58 -2.12 -1.02
C ALA A 210 -12.47 -1.04 -0.93
N ARG A 211 -12.34 -0.21 -1.96
CA ARG A 211 -11.41 0.92 -2.02
C ARG A 211 -11.69 1.88 -0.86
N ARG A 212 -10.73 2.04 0.04
CA ARG A 212 -10.80 2.94 1.20
C ARG A 212 -9.52 3.75 1.30
N PHE A 213 -9.65 5.01 1.65
CA PHE A 213 -8.53 5.96 1.70
C PHE A 213 -8.23 6.36 3.14
N PRO A 214 -7.52 5.52 3.93
CA PRO A 214 -7.18 5.85 5.32
C PRO A 214 -6.29 7.10 5.43
N ILE A 215 -5.42 7.32 4.44
CA ILE A 215 -4.47 8.42 4.44
C ILE A 215 -4.65 9.30 3.21
N VAL A 216 -4.88 10.60 3.43
CA VAL A 216 -4.76 11.64 2.39
C VAL A 216 -3.97 12.83 2.94
N ASP A 217 -2.80 13.08 2.36
CA ASP A 217 -1.86 14.14 2.74
C ASP A 217 -1.75 15.17 1.62
N GLU A 218 -2.54 16.25 1.71
CA GLU A 218 -2.57 17.32 0.71
C GLU A 218 -1.25 18.10 0.62
N GLU A 219 -0.46 18.17 1.70
CA GLU A 219 0.81 18.89 1.73
C GLU A 219 1.89 18.16 0.92
N ARG A 220 1.85 16.83 0.92
CA ARG A 220 2.76 15.97 0.15
C ARG A 220 2.13 15.43 -1.13
N GLY A 221 0.85 15.69 -1.38
CA GLY A 221 0.12 15.13 -2.51
C GLY A 221 0.07 13.60 -2.45
N LEU A 222 -0.23 13.02 -1.28
CA LEU A 222 -0.31 11.57 -1.12
C LEU A 222 -1.75 11.12 -0.92
N ALA A 223 -2.08 9.99 -1.53
CA ALA A 223 -3.26 9.21 -1.17
C ALA A 223 -2.82 7.75 -0.97
N VAL A 224 -3.17 7.15 0.16
CA VAL A 224 -3.01 5.70 0.39
C VAL A 224 -4.37 5.05 0.29
N CYS A 225 -4.48 4.01 -0.54
CA CYS A 225 -5.70 3.25 -0.74
C CYS A 225 -5.52 1.81 -0.29
N HIS A 226 -6.40 1.34 0.60
CA HIS A 226 -6.56 -0.07 0.91
C HIS A 226 -7.69 -0.65 0.05
N LEU A 227 -7.47 -1.82 -0.55
CA LEU A 227 -8.44 -2.42 -1.46
C LEU A 227 -8.22 -3.93 -1.62
N VAL A 228 -9.17 -4.58 -2.30
CA VAL A 228 -9.11 -6.01 -2.61
C VAL A 228 -9.18 -6.25 -4.11
N PHE A 229 -8.22 -7.00 -4.62
CA PHE A 229 -8.12 -7.43 -6.00
C PHE A 229 -8.70 -8.84 -6.12
N ASP A 230 -9.76 -9.02 -6.89
CA ASP A 230 -10.36 -10.33 -7.13
C ASP A 230 -9.88 -10.92 -8.46
N HIS A 231 -9.41 -12.17 -8.40
CA HIS A 231 -8.92 -12.93 -9.54
C HIS A 231 -9.70 -14.24 -9.62
N PRO A 232 -10.67 -14.39 -10.54
CA PRO A 232 -11.41 -15.64 -10.68
C PRO A 232 -10.58 -16.72 -11.40
N GLY A 233 -9.47 -16.34 -12.05
CA GLY A 233 -8.52 -17.26 -12.68
C GLY A 233 -8.92 -17.77 -14.07
N ASP A 234 -10.07 -17.34 -14.62
CA ASP A 234 -10.60 -17.76 -15.91
C ASP A 234 -10.86 -16.60 -16.89
N LEU A 235 -10.40 -15.39 -16.57
CA LEU A 235 -10.61 -14.20 -17.40
C LEU A 235 -9.80 -14.27 -18.71
N LYS A 236 -10.53 -14.45 -19.82
CA LYS A 236 -9.95 -14.54 -21.17
C LYS A 236 -9.60 -13.19 -21.80
N ARG A 237 -9.89 -12.07 -21.12
CA ARG A 237 -9.60 -10.70 -21.60
C ARG A 237 -8.18 -10.23 -21.28
N ALA A 238 -7.46 -10.95 -20.43
CA ALA A 238 -6.08 -10.66 -20.08
C ALA A 238 -5.15 -10.78 -21.30
N ALA A 239 -4.21 -9.86 -21.44
CA ALA A 239 -3.15 -9.98 -22.43
C ALA A 239 -2.05 -10.94 -21.93
N GLY A 240 -1.60 -11.83 -22.81
CA GLY A 240 -0.55 -12.79 -22.49
C GLY A 240 -0.98 -13.88 -21.52
N ASP A 241 0.00 -14.49 -20.86
CA ASP A 241 -0.23 -15.50 -19.83
C ASP A 241 -0.73 -14.86 -18.54
N ILE A 242 -1.82 -15.40 -17.99
CA ILE A 242 -2.36 -14.93 -16.72
C ILE A 242 -1.38 -15.29 -15.57
N PRO A 243 -0.88 -14.31 -14.81
CA PRO A 243 0.05 -14.58 -13.70
C PRO A 243 -0.63 -15.33 -12.55
N ILE A 244 -1.95 -15.13 -12.37
CA ILE A 244 -2.76 -15.73 -11.30
C ILE A 244 -3.76 -16.71 -11.89
N LYS A 245 -3.35 -17.97 -11.94
CA LYS A 245 -4.10 -19.05 -12.63
C LYS A 245 -5.20 -19.70 -11.78
N TRP A 246 -5.32 -19.33 -10.50
CA TRP A 246 -6.25 -19.94 -9.56
C TRP A 246 -7.13 -18.86 -8.91
N PRO A 247 -8.40 -19.15 -8.61
CA PRO A 247 -9.27 -18.20 -7.93
C PRO A 247 -8.67 -17.73 -6.59
N GLY A 248 -8.58 -16.42 -6.40
CA GLY A 248 -8.08 -15.83 -5.16
C GLY A 248 -8.36 -14.34 -5.04
N SER A 249 -8.45 -13.86 -3.81
CA SER A 249 -8.51 -12.43 -3.50
C SER A 249 -7.17 -12.01 -2.90
N MET A 250 -6.66 -10.83 -3.24
CA MET A 250 -5.48 -10.27 -2.61
C MET A 250 -5.81 -8.92 -2.03
N VAL A 251 -5.34 -8.65 -0.80
CA VAL A 251 -5.51 -7.34 -0.17
C VAL A 251 -4.25 -6.55 -0.37
N PHE A 252 -4.43 -5.31 -0.77
CA PHE A 252 -3.37 -4.38 -1.10
C PHE A 252 -3.54 -3.09 -0.30
N THR A 253 -2.41 -2.49 0.03
CA THR A 253 -2.28 -1.06 0.32
C THR A 253 -1.41 -0.46 -0.77
N GLU A 254 -1.91 0.56 -1.47
CA GLU A 254 -1.17 1.28 -2.50
C GLU A 254 -1.07 2.76 -2.13
N VAL A 255 0.13 3.34 -2.21
CA VAL A 255 0.39 4.77 -2.04
C VAL A 255 0.65 5.41 -3.39
N PHE A 256 0.05 6.58 -3.60
CA PHE A 256 0.15 7.37 -4.82
C PHE A 256 0.73 8.73 -4.48
N LYS A 257 1.80 9.13 -5.19
CA LYS A 257 2.28 10.51 -5.25
C LYS A 257 1.58 11.23 -6.38
N ILE A 258 0.87 12.30 -6.08
CA ILE A 258 0.09 13.10 -7.03
C ILE A 258 0.55 14.55 -6.96
N VAL A 259 1.02 15.07 -8.08
CA VAL A 259 1.55 16.43 -8.20
C VAL A 259 0.91 17.07 -9.41
N ASP A 260 0.39 18.29 -9.22
CA ASP A 260 -0.35 19.01 -10.26
C ASP A 260 -1.52 18.20 -10.85
N GLY A 261 -2.16 17.37 -10.02
CA GLY A 261 -3.28 16.52 -10.41
C GLY A 261 -2.90 15.28 -11.22
N ARG A 262 -1.60 14.94 -11.32
CA ARG A 262 -1.12 13.76 -12.04
C ARG A 262 -0.30 12.84 -11.13
N ILE A 263 -0.44 11.53 -11.31
CA ILE A 263 0.31 10.52 -10.57
C ILE A 263 1.76 10.51 -11.07
N GLU A 264 2.71 10.68 -10.14
CA GLU A 264 4.16 10.64 -10.41
C GLU A 264 4.83 9.36 -9.89
N GLU A 265 4.25 8.71 -8.88
CA GLU A 265 4.83 7.49 -8.29
C GLU A 265 3.74 6.64 -7.64
N ILE A 266 3.83 5.31 -7.80
CA ILE A 266 2.88 4.34 -7.24
C ILE A 266 3.68 3.24 -6.55
N TRP A 267 3.48 3.03 -5.26
CA TRP A 267 3.98 1.83 -4.60
C TRP A 267 2.83 1.01 -4.05
N ALA A 268 2.95 -0.31 -4.11
CA ALA A 268 1.91 -1.24 -3.73
C ALA A 268 2.51 -2.36 -2.87
N LEU A 269 1.91 -2.60 -1.71
CA LEU A 269 2.18 -3.78 -0.90
C LEU A 269 0.93 -4.65 -0.86
N GLY A 270 1.08 -5.93 -1.18
CA GLY A 270 -0.06 -6.84 -1.26
C GLY A 270 0.26 -8.25 -0.84
N THR A 271 -0.72 -8.89 -0.22
CA THR A 271 -0.58 -10.25 0.31
C THR A 271 -0.40 -11.28 -0.80
N ALA A 272 0.07 -12.47 -0.41
CA ALA A 272 -0.20 -13.67 -1.21
C ALA A 272 -1.74 -13.87 -1.38
N PRO A 273 -2.19 -14.64 -2.39
CA PRO A 273 -3.62 -14.92 -2.57
C PRO A 273 -4.27 -15.53 -1.32
N LEU A 274 -5.32 -14.85 -0.84
CA LEU A 274 -6.31 -15.35 0.12
C LEU A 274 -7.41 -16.12 -0.64
N PRO A 275 -8.26 -16.91 0.05
CA PRO A 275 -9.43 -17.51 -0.58
C PRO A 275 -10.26 -16.50 -1.37
N PHE A 276 -10.73 -16.89 -2.55
CA PHE A 276 -11.54 -16.02 -3.40
C PHE A 276 -12.80 -15.56 -2.65
N GLY A 277 -13.07 -14.25 -2.70
CA GLY A 277 -14.15 -13.60 -1.96
C GLY A 277 -13.79 -13.16 -0.54
N SER A 278 -12.53 -13.30 -0.11
CA SER A 278 -12.06 -12.78 1.20
C SER A 278 -12.35 -11.28 1.34
N GLY A 279 -12.94 -10.85 2.45
CA GLY A 279 -13.24 -9.43 2.69
C GLY A 279 -11.99 -8.55 2.83
N SER A 280 -12.15 -7.23 2.92
CA SER A 280 -11.06 -6.31 3.29
C SER A 280 -10.62 -6.45 4.74
N GLY A 281 -11.44 -7.09 5.58
CA GLY A 281 -11.31 -7.07 7.04
C GLY A 281 -11.90 -5.83 7.70
N TRP A 282 -12.42 -4.87 6.92
CA TRP A 282 -12.99 -3.61 7.38
C TRP A 282 -14.47 -3.49 7.09
#